data_AF-A0A4V4HI18-F1
#
_entry.id   AF-A0A4V4HI18-F1
#
_cell.length_a   1.000
_cell.length_b   1.000
_cell.length_c   1.000
_cell.angle_alpha   90.00
_cell.angle_beta   90.00
_cell.angle_gamma   90.00
#
_symmetry.space_group_name_H-M   'P 1'
#
loop_
_entity.id
_entity.type
_entity.pdbx_description
1 polymer ?
#
loop_
_entity_poly.entity_id
_entity_poly.type
_entity_poly.pdbx_seq_one_letter_code
_entity_poly.pdbx_strand_id
1 'polypeptide(L)'
;MTQGPFQQPMPTEKQDPPNPMSAEQNPPKPTSAEQDPLKPMSTEQDPPKSTPTEKQDPPKPIFTFPPNLKFSTTKVPADLFGDNATVSFISLDGVVFSAQAKHLKATTGGFPSQTPSLQPKRLQEKSDVLELLFGFTRPQVPPTLEDIKFPLLIRLAEAAEKYVVYSAIAICMMKMKEFLPENAEEIFYFAVEHNRESLYYPLALSLVHKPLSEIVFEIPSKVYIPWSLYREQWLQTLSYITEPQVTCPHNNQSHEINWKRRIHEVYAQIAANPSDISKFHDLFDVNSLGACDNFSVHWRGEVEAKISEMKDFKTFVLECKAQAMFDRR
;
A
#
# COMPACT_ATOMS: atom_id res chain seq x y z
N MET A 1 -82.44 1.63 -9.29
CA MET A 1 -82.91 0.25 -9.57
C MET A 1 -82.04 -0.24 -10.72
N THR A 2 -81.16 -1.23 -10.61
CA THR A 2 -81.29 -2.50 -9.87
C THR A 2 -79.87 -3.06 -9.60
N GLN A 3 -79.73 -3.72 -8.46
CA GLN A 3 -78.52 -4.33 -7.92
C GLN A 3 -77.96 -5.46 -8.79
N GLY A 4 -76.64 -5.61 -8.81
CA GLY A 4 -75.91 -6.82 -9.21
C GLY A 4 -75.12 -7.36 -8.00
N PRO A 5 -75.08 -8.68 -7.73
CA PRO A 5 -74.82 -9.17 -6.39
C PRO A 5 -73.34 -9.46 -6.08
N PHE A 6 -72.99 -9.13 -4.84
CA PHE A 6 -72.11 -9.80 -3.87
C PHE A 6 -71.01 -10.77 -4.34
N GLN A 7 -69.79 -10.41 -3.93
CA GLN A 7 -68.59 -11.23 -3.83
C GLN A 7 -68.83 -12.56 -3.08
N GLN A 8 -68.26 -13.65 -3.60
CA GLN A 8 -67.82 -14.79 -2.80
C GLN A 8 -66.28 -14.79 -2.76
N PRO A 9 -65.64 -14.91 -1.58
CA PRO A 9 -64.20 -15.05 -1.48
C PRO A 9 -63.76 -16.49 -1.80
N MET A 10 -62.72 -16.61 -2.62
CA MET A 10 -62.00 -17.88 -2.85
C MET A 10 -61.40 -18.39 -1.53
N PRO A 11 -61.46 -19.70 -1.24
CA PRO A 11 -60.90 -20.25 -0.02
C PRO A 11 -59.37 -20.19 -0.06
N THR A 12 -58.81 -19.64 1.01
CA THR A 12 -57.37 -19.68 1.30
C THR A 12 -56.99 -21.11 1.63
N GLU A 13 -56.28 -21.77 0.71
CA GLU A 13 -55.66 -23.06 0.98
C GLU A 13 -54.52 -22.83 1.97
N LYS A 14 -54.73 -23.25 3.22
CA LYS A 14 -53.68 -23.32 4.24
C LYS A 14 -52.68 -24.38 3.78
N GLN A 15 -51.53 -23.95 3.27
CA GLN A 15 -50.37 -24.82 3.18
C GLN A 15 -49.83 -25.04 4.60
N ASP A 16 -49.97 -26.27 5.09
CA ASP A 16 -49.24 -26.72 6.27
C ASP A 16 -47.72 -26.66 6.00
N PRO A 17 -46.91 -26.24 6.97
CA PRO A 17 -45.47 -26.21 6.81
C PRO A 17 -44.92 -27.63 6.62
N PRO A 18 -43.92 -27.84 5.74
CA PRO A 18 -43.31 -29.15 5.61
C PRO A 18 -42.61 -29.52 6.93
N ASN A 19 -42.99 -30.68 7.46
CA ASN A 19 -42.42 -31.29 8.66
C ASN A 19 -40.90 -31.47 8.46
N PRO A 20 -40.03 -31.11 9.41
CA PRO A 20 -38.60 -31.28 9.25
C PRO A 20 -38.26 -32.78 9.22
N MET A 21 -37.72 -33.24 8.10
CA MET A 21 -37.02 -34.52 8.03
C MET A 21 -35.87 -34.47 9.04
N SER A 22 -35.99 -35.25 10.11
CA SER A 22 -34.91 -35.54 11.04
C SER A 22 -33.86 -36.37 10.32
N ALA A 23 -32.78 -35.73 9.87
CA ALA A 23 -31.53 -36.42 9.56
C ALA A 23 -30.78 -36.62 10.87
N GLU A 24 -31.02 -37.76 11.52
CA GLU A 24 -30.28 -38.22 12.69
C GLU A 24 -28.85 -38.57 12.24
N GLN A 25 -27.96 -37.58 12.21
CA GLN A 25 -26.54 -37.80 12.04
C GLN A 25 -25.97 -38.37 13.35
N ASN A 26 -25.88 -39.70 13.41
CA ASN A 26 -25.11 -40.37 14.45
C ASN A 26 -23.62 -39.97 14.32
N PRO A 27 -22.97 -39.46 15.38
CA PRO A 27 -21.54 -39.20 15.35
C PRO A 27 -20.76 -40.53 15.24
N PRO A 28 -19.66 -40.59 14.45
CA PRO A 28 -18.85 -41.79 14.44
C PRO A 28 -18.20 -42.01 15.81
N LYS A 29 -18.43 -43.22 16.35
CA LYS A 29 -17.91 -43.74 17.61
C LYS A 29 -16.36 -43.80 17.56
N PRO A 30 -15.65 -43.45 18.64
CA PRO A 30 -14.19 -43.59 18.69
C PRO A 30 -13.80 -45.07 18.78
N THR A 31 -12.97 -45.53 17.86
CA THR A 31 -12.31 -46.84 17.97
C THR A 31 -11.14 -46.68 18.94
N SER A 32 -11.32 -47.19 20.16
CA SER A 32 -10.23 -47.42 21.09
C SER A 32 -9.46 -48.67 20.66
N ALA A 33 -8.17 -48.51 20.38
CA ALA A 33 -7.20 -49.59 20.42
C ALA A 33 -6.18 -49.19 21.49
N GLU A 34 -6.29 -49.82 22.65
CA GLU A 34 -5.40 -49.70 23.78
C GLU A 34 -4.38 -50.84 23.77
N GLN A 35 -3.21 -50.57 24.37
CA GLN A 35 -2.06 -51.43 24.74
C GLN A 35 -0.78 -51.19 23.92
N ASP A 36 0.41 -50.96 24.48
CA ASP A 36 0.91 -50.63 25.83
C ASP A 36 2.44 -50.28 25.64
N PRO A 37 3.25 -49.84 26.63
CA PRO A 37 4.25 -48.80 26.45
C PRO A 37 5.68 -49.35 26.27
N LEU A 38 6.41 -48.83 25.30
CA LEU A 38 7.84 -49.15 25.15
C LEU A 38 8.72 -48.17 25.94
N LYS A 39 9.41 -48.77 26.92
CA LYS A 39 10.43 -48.26 27.83
C LYS A 39 11.65 -47.68 27.07
N PRO A 40 12.33 -46.63 27.59
CA PRO A 40 13.45 -46.01 26.91
C PRO A 40 14.71 -46.88 26.97
N MET A 41 15.38 -47.08 25.83
CA MET A 41 16.73 -47.64 25.76
C MET A 41 17.75 -46.56 26.12
N SER A 42 18.48 -46.79 27.21
CA SER A 42 19.76 -46.12 27.49
C SER A 42 20.81 -46.57 26.49
N THR A 43 21.53 -45.60 25.94
CA THR A 43 22.93 -45.77 25.52
C THR A 43 23.73 -44.70 26.24
N GLU A 44 24.57 -45.15 27.17
CA GLU A 44 25.68 -44.40 27.74
C GLU A 44 26.54 -43.81 26.62
N GLN A 45 26.81 -42.50 26.71
CA GLN A 45 28.01 -41.91 26.14
C GLN A 45 28.65 -41.03 27.23
N ASP A 46 29.87 -41.40 27.60
CA ASP A 46 30.75 -40.69 28.51
C ASP A 46 31.06 -39.26 28.03
N PRO A 47 31.34 -38.32 28.95
CA PRO A 47 31.40 -36.90 28.64
C PRO A 47 32.75 -36.51 28.00
N PRO A 48 32.77 -35.72 26.90
CA PRO A 48 34.01 -35.12 26.45
C PRO A 48 34.29 -33.85 27.27
N LYS A 49 35.23 -34.02 28.21
CA LYS A 49 36.36 -33.16 28.56
C LYS A 49 36.26 -31.66 28.20
N SER A 50 36.24 -30.83 29.24
CA SER A 50 36.33 -29.37 29.21
C SER A 50 37.78 -28.87 29.07
N THR A 51 38.05 -27.97 28.10
CA THR A 51 38.88 -26.73 28.13
C THR A 51 39.30 -26.30 26.70
N PRO A 52 39.67 -25.03 26.43
CA PRO A 52 39.37 -23.77 27.10
C PRO A 52 38.71 -22.72 26.17
N THR A 53 38.03 -21.75 26.77
CA THR A 53 37.41 -20.58 26.12
C THR A 53 38.46 -19.75 25.37
N GLU A 54 38.46 -19.81 24.04
CA GLU A 54 39.20 -18.87 23.20
C GLU A 54 38.41 -17.55 23.17
N LYS A 55 39.01 -16.49 23.72
CA LYS A 55 38.48 -15.13 23.63
C LYS A 55 38.40 -14.73 22.16
N GLN A 56 37.21 -14.72 21.58
CA GLN A 56 36.99 -14.00 20.34
C GLN A 56 37.07 -12.50 20.64
N ASP A 57 38.13 -11.87 20.14
CA ASP A 57 38.22 -10.42 20.05
C ASP A 57 37.02 -9.87 19.25
N PRO A 58 36.43 -8.73 19.65
CA PRO A 58 35.35 -8.11 18.91
C PRO A 58 35.79 -7.80 17.47
N PRO A 59 34.90 -7.95 16.47
CA PRO A 59 35.25 -7.75 15.07
C PRO A 59 35.79 -6.33 14.86
N LYS A 60 37.02 -6.24 14.34
CA LYS A 60 37.68 -4.97 13.98
C LYS A 60 36.79 -4.19 13.00
N PRO A 61 36.64 -2.86 13.17
CA PRO A 61 35.91 -2.05 12.21
C PRO A 61 36.62 -2.10 10.85
N ILE A 62 35.90 -2.55 9.81
CA ILE A 62 36.37 -2.68 8.42
C ILE A 62 36.50 -1.30 7.72
N PHE A 63 36.73 -0.22 8.48
CA PHE A 63 36.91 1.11 7.88
C PHE A 63 37.99 1.90 8.60
N THR A 64 39.23 1.72 8.14
CA THR A 64 40.34 2.64 8.40
C THR A 64 40.27 3.80 7.41
N PHE A 65 40.18 5.03 7.92
CA PHE A 65 40.19 6.25 7.11
C PHE A 65 41.51 6.41 6.35
N PRO A 66 41.49 6.84 5.08
CA PRO A 66 42.68 7.38 4.45
C PRO A 66 43.07 8.71 5.14
N PRO A 67 44.36 8.95 5.43
CA PRO A 67 44.83 10.12 6.19
C PRO A 67 44.69 11.48 5.47
N ASN A 68 44.03 11.53 4.32
CA ASN A 68 43.88 12.74 3.51
C ASN A 68 42.41 13.03 3.20
N LEU A 69 41.66 13.41 4.23
CA LEU A 69 40.37 14.08 4.06
C LEU A 69 40.63 15.49 3.52
N LYS A 70 40.14 15.78 2.32
CA LYS A 70 40.11 17.16 1.79
C LYS A 70 39.02 17.93 2.53
N PHE A 71 39.42 18.74 3.49
CA PHE A 71 38.55 19.68 4.17
C PHE A 71 38.04 20.71 3.16
N SER A 72 36.73 20.78 2.96
CA SER A 72 36.14 22.01 2.41
C SER A 72 36.15 23.01 3.55
N THR A 73 37.12 23.92 3.53
CA THR A 73 37.40 24.89 4.60
C THR A 73 36.24 25.88 4.73
N THR A 74 35.19 25.47 5.44
CA THR A 74 34.30 26.40 6.12
C THR A 74 34.68 26.32 7.59
N LYS A 75 35.21 27.44 8.10
CA LYS A 75 35.79 27.60 9.44
C LYS A 75 34.92 26.94 10.53
N VAL A 76 35.59 26.30 11.50
CA VAL A 76 35.04 25.86 12.78
C VAL A 76 34.12 26.95 13.36
N PRO A 77 32.92 26.62 13.88
CA PRO A 77 31.95 27.64 14.23
C PRO A 77 32.39 28.43 15.48
N ALA A 78 32.60 29.74 15.28
CA ALA A 78 33.16 30.65 16.27
C ALA A 78 32.13 31.24 17.26
N ASP A 79 30.84 30.93 17.13
CA ASP A 79 29.82 31.47 18.04
C ASP A 79 28.87 30.36 18.53
N LEU A 80 29.09 29.91 19.77
CA LEU A 80 28.16 29.05 20.50
C LEU A 80 27.04 29.85 21.19
N PHE A 81 27.09 31.19 21.13
CA PHE A 81 26.18 32.09 21.83
C PHE A 81 25.68 33.19 20.88
N GLY A 82 24.40 33.55 20.98
CA GLY A 82 23.76 34.63 20.19
C GLY A 82 22.96 34.16 18.96
N ASP A 83 22.42 35.12 18.20
CA ASP A 83 21.54 34.89 17.02
C ASP A 83 22.23 34.18 15.84
N ASN A 84 23.54 33.99 15.93
CA ASN A 84 24.36 33.30 14.92
C ASN A 84 24.81 31.91 15.36
N ALA A 85 24.24 31.39 16.45
CA ALA A 85 24.61 30.08 16.96
C ALA A 85 24.44 29.00 15.88
N THR A 86 25.52 28.26 15.64
CA THR A 86 25.62 27.29 14.55
C THR A 86 25.63 25.87 15.11
N VAL A 87 24.94 24.98 14.42
CA VAL A 87 24.88 23.54 14.71
C VAL A 87 25.60 22.82 13.58
N SER A 88 26.49 21.90 13.95
CA SER A 88 27.23 21.09 13.00
C SER A 88 26.62 19.70 12.88
N PHE A 89 26.56 19.19 11.65
CA PHE A 89 26.09 17.85 11.30
C PHE A 89 27.15 17.12 10.49
N ILE A 90 27.16 15.79 10.55
CA ILE A 90 28.00 14.93 9.70
C ILE A 90 27.10 14.00 8.92
N SER A 91 27.24 13.98 7.60
CA SER A 91 26.55 13.04 6.72
C SER A 91 27.04 11.60 6.91
N LEU A 92 26.31 10.65 6.33
CA LEU A 92 26.69 9.24 6.34
C LEU A 92 28.08 8.99 5.75
N ASP A 93 28.43 9.72 4.69
CA ASP A 93 29.70 9.70 3.95
C ASP A 93 30.77 10.66 4.52
N GLY A 94 30.54 11.25 5.68
CA GLY A 94 31.58 11.96 6.46
C GLY A 94 31.77 13.44 6.13
N VAL A 95 30.88 14.03 5.34
CA VAL A 95 30.89 15.48 5.04
C VAL A 95 30.26 16.26 6.19
N VAL A 96 30.94 17.32 6.63
CA VAL A 96 30.49 18.19 7.72
C VAL A 96 29.68 19.35 7.16
N PHE A 97 28.49 19.56 7.71
CA PHE A 97 27.61 20.67 7.39
C PHE A 97 27.45 21.57 8.61
N SER A 98 27.40 22.89 8.39
CA SER A 98 27.07 23.87 9.43
C SER A 98 25.80 24.60 9.04
N ALA A 99 24.85 24.68 9.98
CA ALA A 99 23.57 25.35 9.81
C ALA A 99 23.28 26.26 11.00
N GLN A 100 22.63 27.39 10.74
CA GLN A 100 22.26 28.32 11.81
C GLN A 100 21.03 27.79 12.56
N ALA A 101 21.12 27.71 13.89
CA ALA A 101 20.07 27.13 14.74
C ALA A 101 18.72 27.84 14.55
N LYS A 102 18.72 29.17 14.38
CA LYS A 102 17.50 29.96 14.17
C LYS A 102 16.75 29.56 12.90
N HIS A 103 17.47 29.25 11.81
CA HIS A 103 16.85 28.89 10.54
C HIS A 103 16.28 27.48 10.60
N LEU A 104 16.99 26.55 11.24
CA LEU A 104 16.48 25.21 11.49
C LEU A 104 15.19 25.25 12.34
N LYS A 105 15.17 26.05 13.41
CA LYS A 105 13.97 26.21 14.25
C LYS A 105 12.78 26.76 13.48
N ALA A 106 13.02 27.68 12.56
CA ALA A 106 11.96 28.32 11.78
C ALA A 106 11.43 27.45 10.63
N THR A 107 12.26 26.56 10.07
CA THR A 107 11.94 25.84 8.82
C THR A 107 11.78 24.34 9.00
N THR A 108 12.07 23.78 10.18
CA THR A 108 12.12 22.34 10.41
C THR A 108 11.49 21.94 11.74
N GLY A 109 10.97 20.70 11.83
CA GLY A 109 10.38 20.15 13.05
C GLY A 109 11.09 18.92 13.63
N GLY A 110 11.91 18.22 12.84
CA GLY A 110 12.43 16.88 13.19
C GLY A 110 13.95 16.77 13.37
N PHE A 111 14.73 17.85 13.20
CA PHE A 111 16.19 17.76 13.38
C PHE A 111 16.57 17.42 14.84
N PRO A 112 17.56 16.53 15.04
CA PRO A 112 18.00 16.14 16.38
C PRO A 112 18.58 17.33 17.11
N SER A 113 18.06 17.61 18.32
CA SER A 113 18.39 18.70 19.23
C SER A 113 19.05 19.91 18.55
N GLN A 114 18.30 20.97 18.30
CA GLN A 114 18.81 22.15 17.59
C GLN A 114 19.66 23.07 18.48
N THR A 115 20.17 22.54 19.60
CA THR A 115 21.10 23.24 20.48
C THR A 115 22.51 23.18 19.90
N PRO A 116 23.25 24.30 19.95
CA PRO A 116 24.67 24.33 19.63
C PRO A 116 25.42 23.35 20.52
N SER A 117 26.17 22.43 19.93
CA SER A 117 27.05 21.50 20.63
C SER A 117 28.42 21.50 19.97
N LEU A 118 29.46 21.31 20.77
CA LEU A 118 30.85 21.22 20.29
C LEU A 118 31.07 20.02 19.36
N GLN A 119 30.27 18.97 19.52
CA GLN A 119 30.36 17.76 18.68
C GLN A 119 29.31 17.81 17.57
N PRO A 120 29.72 17.61 16.30
CA PRO A 120 28.80 17.47 15.19
C PRO A 120 27.89 16.25 15.32
N LYS A 121 26.62 16.39 14.92
CA LYS A 121 25.61 15.32 15.00
C LYS A 121 25.59 14.48 13.74
N ARG A 122 25.74 13.17 13.86
CA ARG A 122 25.72 12.25 12.71
C ARG A 122 24.30 12.04 12.22
N LEU A 123 24.10 12.19 10.92
CA LEU A 123 22.85 11.92 10.19
C LEU A 123 23.00 10.64 9.34
N GLN A 124 21.88 10.06 8.94
CA GLN A 124 21.86 8.80 8.17
C GLN A 124 21.90 9.04 6.65
N GLU A 125 21.74 10.28 6.22
CA GLU A 125 21.66 10.68 4.83
C GLU A 125 23.06 11.03 4.30
N LYS A 126 23.27 10.77 3.00
CA LYS A 126 24.50 11.11 2.28
C LYS A 126 24.58 12.62 2.02
N SER A 127 25.77 13.11 1.67
CA SER A 127 26.01 14.54 1.48
C SER A 127 25.18 15.14 0.34
N ASP A 128 24.93 14.38 -0.73
CA ASP A 128 24.09 14.77 -1.88
C ASP A 128 22.67 15.18 -1.46
N VAL A 129 22.05 14.39 -0.57
CA VAL A 129 20.72 14.66 -0.03
C VAL A 129 20.75 15.84 0.94
N LEU A 130 21.71 15.86 1.86
CA LEU A 130 21.80 16.89 2.90
C LEU A 130 22.13 18.27 2.33
N GLU A 131 22.88 18.36 1.24
CA GLU A 131 23.16 19.63 0.58
C GLU A 131 21.88 20.30 0.07
N LEU A 132 21.02 19.53 -0.62
CA LEU A 132 19.70 19.99 -1.07
C LEU A 132 18.80 20.33 0.12
N LEU A 133 18.73 19.42 1.10
CA LEU A 133 17.88 19.59 2.28
C LEU A 133 18.23 20.87 3.05
N PHE A 134 19.52 21.09 3.35
CA PHE A 134 19.96 22.32 4.00
C PHE A 134 19.76 23.56 3.11
N GLY A 135 19.80 23.42 1.78
CA GLY A 135 19.41 24.48 0.85
C GLY A 135 18.00 25.03 1.12
N PHE A 136 17.04 24.15 1.42
CA PHE A 136 15.66 24.54 1.78
C PHE A 136 15.52 25.21 3.16
N THR A 137 16.50 25.01 4.05
CA THR A 137 16.47 25.60 5.41
C THR A 137 17.05 27.01 5.44
N ARG A 138 17.85 27.40 4.45
CA ARG A 138 18.53 28.71 4.44
C ARG A 138 17.58 29.81 3.97
N PRO A 139 17.72 31.07 4.42
CA PRO A 139 16.99 32.23 3.91
C PRO A 139 17.50 32.61 2.52
N GLN A 140 17.17 31.78 1.55
CA GLN A 140 17.54 31.94 0.15
C GLN A 140 16.38 31.50 -0.73
N VAL A 141 16.49 31.76 -2.02
CA VAL A 141 15.61 31.10 -3.00
C VAL A 141 15.81 29.58 -2.84
N PRO A 142 14.74 28.80 -2.63
CA PRO A 142 14.84 27.35 -2.53
C PRO A 142 15.57 26.76 -3.73
N PRO A 143 16.36 25.69 -3.55
CA PRO A 143 17.04 25.05 -4.67
C PRO A 143 16.01 24.54 -5.69
N THR A 144 16.31 24.74 -6.98
CA THR A 144 15.50 24.15 -8.06
C THR A 144 15.72 22.64 -8.12
N LEU A 145 14.65 21.90 -8.41
CA LEU A 145 14.67 20.46 -8.60
C LEU A 145 14.38 20.07 -10.06
N GLU A 146 14.60 20.96 -11.02
CA GLU A 146 14.22 20.75 -12.43
C GLU A 146 14.85 19.47 -13.03
N ASP A 147 16.17 19.32 -12.91
CA ASP A 147 16.96 18.19 -13.45
C ASP A 147 17.22 17.06 -12.43
N ILE A 148 16.48 17.03 -11.32
CA ILE A 148 16.69 16.00 -10.30
C ILE A 148 16.34 14.61 -10.86
N LYS A 149 17.17 13.61 -10.57
CA LYS A 149 16.84 12.22 -10.89
C LYS A 149 15.95 11.63 -9.80
N PHE A 150 14.99 10.77 -10.17
CA PHE A 150 14.06 10.15 -9.23
C PHE A 150 14.73 9.51 -8.00
N PRO A 151 15.84 8.74 -8.12
CA PRO A 151 16.50 8.15 -6.95
C PRO A 151 17.07 9.16 -5.95
N LEU A 152 17.37 10.39 -6.38
CA LEU A 152 17.77 11.47 -5.47
C LEU A 152 16.54 12.19 -4.90
N LEU A 153 15.50 12.41 -5.71
CA LEU A 153 14.24 13.02 -5.29
C LEU A 153 13.58 12.23 -4.16
N ILE A 154 13.45 10.91 -4.29
CA ILE A 154 12.81 10.08 -3.26
C ILE A 154 13.60 10.09 -1.95
N ARG A 155 14.94 10.02 -2.01
CA ARG A 155 15.82 10.14 -0.83
C ARG A 155 15.72 11.52 -0.17
N LEU A 156 15.60 12.58 -0.97
CA LEU A 156 15.38 13.93 -0.47
C LEU A 156 14.02 14.05 0.21
N ALA A 157 12.97 13.48 -0.37
CA ALA A 157 11.62 13.50 0.18
C ALA A 157 11.55 12.75 1.51
N GLU A 158 12.14 11.55 1.60
CA GLU A 158 12.26 10.78 2.85
C GLU A 158 12.98 11.59 3.94
N ALA A 159 14.10 12.23 3.59
CA ALA A 159 14.82 13.09 4.53
C ALA A 159 14.00 14.31 4.95
N ALA A 160 13.28 14.92 4.00
CA ALA A 160 12.42 16.06 4.24
C ALA A 160 11.26 15.72 5.19
N GLU A 161 10.65 14.54 5.03
CA GLU A 161 9.63 14.03 5.96
C GLU A 161 10.21 13.76 7.34
N LYS A 162 11.31 13.00 7.41
CA LYS A 162 11.99 12.63 8.65
C LYS A 162 12.39 13.85 9.49
N TYR A 163 12.94 14.88 8.86
CA TYR A 163 13.37 16.10 9.53
C TYR A 163 12.30 17.21 9.51
N VAL A 164 11.13 16.92 8.94
CA VAL A 164 9.99 17.83 8.81
C VAL A 164 10.40 19.17 8.22
N VAL A 165 11.05 19.16 7.05
CA VAL A 165 11.46 20.37 6.32
C VAL A 165 10.32 20.81 5.42
N TYR A 166 9.48 21.72 5.92
CA TYR A 166 8.15 22.00 5.36
C TYR A 166 8.17 22.37 3.86
N SER A 167 9.08 23.26 3.45
CA SER A 167 9.22 23.70 2.06
C SER A 167 9.69 22.58 1.13
N ALA A 168 10.65 21.78 1.59
CA ALA A 168 11.17 20.65 0.84
C ALA A 168 10.10 19.57 0.62
N ILE A 169 9.31 19.25 1.66
CA ILE A 169 8.18 18.30 1.55
C ILE A 169 7.24 18.74 0.43
N ALA A 170 6.75 19.98 0.47
CA ALA A 170 5.79 20.49 -0.51
C ALA A 170 6.35 20.45 -1.94
N ILE A 171 7.61 20.87 -2.12
CA ILE A 171 8.26 20.90 -3.45
C ILE A 171 8.54 19.48 -3.96
N CYS A 172 8.99 18.57 -3.11
CA CYS A 172 9.19 17.16 -3.49
C CYS A 172 7.88 16.51 -3.91
N MET A 173 6.78 16.74 -3.18
CA MET A 173 5.46 16.21 -3.53
C MET A 173 4.95 16.71 -4.88
N MET A 174 5.19 17.99 -5.20
CA MET A 174 4.84 18.52 -6.53
C MET A 174 5.68 17.85 -7.61
N LYS A 175 7.01 17.77 -7.40
CA LYS A 175 7.93 17.20 -8.38
C LYS A 175 7.69 15.71 -8.61
N MET A 176 7.30 14.94 -7.59
CA MET A 176 6.95 13.52 -7.73
C MET A 176 5.85 13.28 -8.77
N LYS A 177 4.89 14.19 -8.92
CA LYS A 177 3.82 14.05 -9.92
C LYS A 177 4.34 14.05 -11.37
N GLU A 178 5.50 14.66 -11.62
CA GLU A 178 6.15 14.68 -12.93
C GLU A 178 6.83 13.35 -13.28
N PHE A 179 7.03 12.46 -12.29
CA PHE A 179 7.59 11.11 -12.47
C PHE A 179 6.51 10.02 -12.60
N LEU A 180 5.25 10.43 -12.77
CA LEU A 180 4.15 9.51 -13.03
C LEU A 180 3.92 9.40 -14.55
N PRO A 181 3.66 8.18 -15.07
CA PRO A 181 3.43 6.94 -14.33
C PRO A 181 4.68 6.08 -14.03
N GLU A 182 5.87 6.47 -14.50
CA GLU A 182 7.07 5.63 -14.52
C GLU A 182 7.52 5.13 -13.15
N ASN A 183 7.30 5.93 -12.09
CA ASN A 183 7.67 5.61 -10.72
C ASN A 183 6.45 5.51 -9.77
N ALA A 184 5.28 5.12 -10.29
CA ALA A 184 4.03 5.09 -9.54
C ALA A 184 4.09 4.24 -8.27
N GLU A 185 4.80 3.12 -8.28
CA GLU A 185 4.89 2.18 -7.17
C GLU A 185 5.67 2.77 -5.99
N GLU A 186 6.89 3.25 -6.22
CA GLU A 186 7.70 3.87 -5.18
C GLU A 186 7.07 5.16 -4.64
N ILE A 187 6.42 5.95 -5.50
CA ILE A 187 5.68 7.15 -5.09
C ILE A 187 4.48 6.76 -4.21
N PHE A 188 3.77 5.68 -4.54
CA PHE A 188 2.66 5.19 -3.73
C PHE A 188 3.13 4.77 -2.33
N TYR A 189 4.19 3.97 -2.22
CA TYR A 189 4.69 3.53 -0.91
C TYR A 189 5.13 4.69 -0.04
N PHE A 190 5.94 5.61 -0.58
CA PHE A 190 6.30 6.85 0.10
C PHE A 190 5.06 7.61 0.58
N ALA A 191 4.08 7.79 -0.31
CA ALA A 191 2.89 8.56 0.01
C ALA A 191 2.02 7.88 1.07
N VAL A 192 1.92 6.56 1.08
CA VAL A 192 1.18 5.82 2.10
C VAL A 192 1.88 5.91 3.46
N GLU A 193 3.21 5.71 3.50
CA GLU A 193 4.03 5.78 4.71
C GLU A 193 3.83 7.12 5.43
N HIS A 194 3.97 8.22 4.67
CA HIS A 194 3.88 9.59 5.16
C HIS A 194 2.46 10.18 5.14
N ASN A 195 1.44 9.37 4.87
CA ASN A 195 0.02 9.78 4.80
C ASN A 195 -0.22 10.99 3.87
N ARG A 196 0.41 10.99 2.69
CA ARG A 196 0.26 11.99 1.62
C ARG A 196 -0.92 11.63 0.72
N GLU A 197 -2.12 11.87 1.24
CA GLU A 197 -3.41 11.54 0.61
C GLU A 197 -3.56 12.01 -0.85
N SER A 198 -2.99 13.17 -1.19
CA SER A 198 -3.06 13.74 -2.54
C SER A 198 -2.26 12.98 -3.59
N LEU A 199 -1.35 12.09 -3.17
CA LEU A 199 -0.54 11.25 -4.05
C LEU A 199 -1.03 9.79 -4.07
N TYR A 200 -1.32 9.20 -2.91
CA TYR A 200 -1.61 7.75 -2.91
C TYR A 200 -3.06 7.38 -3.26
N TYR A 201 -4.07 8.21 -2.97
CA TYR A 201 -5.45 7.84 -3.35
C TYR A 201 -5.62 7.69 -4.88
N PRO A 202 -5.10 8.59 -5.73
CA PRO A 202 -5.19 8.43 -7.18
C PRO A 202 -4.42 7.22 -7.73
N LEU A 203 -3.35 6.81 -7.05
CA LEU A 203 -2.49 5.68 -7.46
C LEU A 203 -3.01 4.31 -6.99
N ALA A 204 -3.99 4.29 -6.09
CA ALA A 204 -4.48 3.05 -5.51
C ALA A 204 -5.03 2.08 -6.57
N LEU A 205 -5.79 2.60 -7.53
CA LEU A 205 -6.37 1.76 -8.59
C LEU A 205 -5.28 1.16 -9.48
N SER A 206 -4.26 1.93 -9.88
CA SER A 206 -3.20 1.42 -10.76
C SER A 206 -2.39 0.30 -10.12
N LEU A 207 -2.35 0.23 -8.79
CA LEU A 207 -1.59 -0.77 -8.04
C LEU A 207 -2.47 -1.90 -7.46
N VAL A 208 -3.79 -1.86 -7.66
CA VAL A 208 -4.73 -2.82 -7.05
C VAL A 208 -4.46 -4.28 -7.45
N HIS A 209 -3.87 -4.50 -8.63
CA HIS A 209 -3.53 -5.82 -9.14
C HIS A 209 -2.37 -6.48 -8.39
N LYS A 210 -1.55 -5.70 -7.66
CA LYS A 210 -0.39 -6.20 -6.93
C LYS A 210 -0.79 -7.26 -5.90
N PRO A 211 -0.08 -8.40 -5.80
CA PRO A 211 -0.35 -9.42 -4.80
C PRO A 211 -0.21 -8.88 -3.38
N LEU A 212 -1.08 -9.35 -2.47
CA LEU A 212 -0.96 -8.98 -1.04
C LEU A 212 0.37 -9.43 -0.44
N SER A 213 0.93 -10.54 -0.91
CA SER A 213 2.25 -11.05 -0.48
C SER A 213 3.41 -10.11 -0.78
N GLU A 214 3.28 -9.24 -1.78
CA GLU A 214 4.29 -8.25 -2.12
C GLU A 214 4.06 -6.97 -1.33
N ILE A 215 2.82 -6.48 -1.30
CA ILE A 215 2.52 -5.16 -0.74
C ILE A 215 2.56 -5.11 0.79
N VAL A 216 2.34 -6.24 1.48
CA VAL A 216 2.22 -6.30 2.94
C VAL A 216 3.44 -5.77 3.69
N PHE A 217 4.62 -5.86 3.08
CA PHE A 217 5.88 -5.39 3.67
C PHE A 217 6.18 -3.92 3.36
N GLU A 218 5.49 -3.34 2.38
CA GLU A 218 5.73 -1.98 1.90
C GLU A 218 4.74 -0.95 2.45
N ILE A 219 3.52 -1.39 2.84
CA ILE A 219 2.50 -0.49 3.40
C ILE A 219 2.42 -0.60 4.93
N PRO A 220 2.18 0.52 5.64
CA PRO A 220 1.88 0.52 7.06
C PRO A 220 0.71 -0.40 7.42
N SER A 221 0.79 -1.04 8.59
CA SER A 221 -0.26 -1.92 9.13
C SER A 221 -1.64 -1.24 9.21
N LYS A 222 -1.68 0.06 9.52
CA LYS A 222 -2.92 0.88 9.55
C LYS A 222 -3.63 1.00 8.20
N VAL A 223 -2.92 0.77 7.09
CA VAL A 223 -3.44 0.86 5.72
C VAL A 223 -3.68 -0.51 5.10
N TYR A 224 -3.10 -1.57 5.67
CA TYR A 224 -3.22 -2.93 5.15
C TYR A 224 -4.68 -3.44 5.07
N ILE A 225 -5.47 -3.24 6.12
CA ILE A 225 -6.88 -3.64 6.15
C ILE A 225 -7.69 -2.91 5.07
N PRO A 226 -7.72 -1.56 5.00
CA PRO A 226 -8.49 -0.88 3.96
C PRO A 226 -7.99 -1.21 2.55
N TRP A 227 -6.68 -1.44 2.36
CA TRP A 227 -6.14 -1.87 1.07
C TRP A 227 -6.67 -3.25 0.67
N SER A 228 -6.67 -4.19 1.60
CA SER A 228 -7.15 -5.55 1.36
C SER A 228 -8.62 -5.58 0.97
N LEU A 229 -9.46 -4.79 1.66
CA LEU A 229 -10.89 -4.66 1.35
C LEU A 229 -11.13 -4.00 -0.02
N TYR A 230 -10.39 -2.94 -0.33
CA TYR A 230 -10.46 -2.28 -1.62
C TYR A 230 -10.06 -3.21 -2.77
N ARG A 231 -8.98 -3.97 -2.59
CA ARG A 231 -8.50 -4.96 -3.55
C ARG A 231 -9.49 -6.12 -3.72
N GLU A 232 -10.05 -6.62 -2.63
CA GLU A 232 -11.05 -7.68 -2.66
C GLU A 232 -12.29 -7.25 -3.46
N GLN A 233 -12.81 -6.04 -3.23
CA GLN A 233 -13.92 -5.49 -4.02
C GLN A 233 -13.57 -5.45 -5.52
N TRP A 234 -12.36 -4.99 -5.87
CA TRP A 234 -11.92 -4.94 -7.26
C TRP A 234 -11.83 -6.33 -7.90
N LEU A 235 -11.31 -7.33 -7.17
CA LEU A 235 -11.25 -8.72 -7.64
C LEU A 235 -12.64 -9.32 -7.82
N GLN A 236 -13.57 -9.06 -6.91
CA GLN A 236 -14.96 -9.52 -7.03
C GLN A 236 -15.64 -8.91 -8.27
N THR A 237 -15.45 -7.61 -8.52
CA THR A 237 -15.93 -6.97 -9.74
C THR A 237 -15.29 -7.60 -10.98
N LEU A 238 -13.98 -7.85 -10.97
CA LEU A 238 -13.30 -8.48 -12.10
C LEU A 238 -13.78 -9.90 -12.36
N SER A 239 -14.01 -10.69 -11.30
CA SER A 239 -14.59 -12.03 -11.38
C SER A 239 -16.00 -12.01 -12.00
N TYR A 240 -16.82 -11.02 -11.60
CA TYR A 240 -18.16 -10.82 -12.17
C TYR A 240 -18.12 -10.50 -13.67
N ILE A 241 -17.11 -9.74 -14.12
CA ILE A 241 -16.89 -9.47 -15.55
C ILE A 241 -16.54 -10.77 -16.30
N THR A 242 -15.70 -11.63 -15.72
CA THR A 242 -15.23 -12.84 -16.39
C THR A 242 -16.23 -14.00 -16.36
N GLU A 243 -17.15 -14.02 -15.41
CA GLU A 243 -18.16 -15.07 -15.22
C GLU A 243 -19.57 -14.53 -15.49
N PRO A 244 -19.93 -14.31 -16.77
CA PRO A 244 -21.24 -13.80 -17.15
C PRO A 244 -22.32 -14.78 -16.66
N GLN A 245 -23.18 -14.32 -15.75
CA GLN A 245 -24.30 -15.09 -15.19
C GLN A 245 -25.43 -15.33 -16.19
N VAL A 246 -25.31 -14.76 -17.38
CA VAL A 246 -26.37 -14.73 -18.36
C VAL A 246 -25.95 -15.56 -19.57
N THR A 247 -26.79 -16.53 -19.91
CA THR A 247 -26.62 -17.40 -21.07
C THR A 247 -27.38 -16.84 -22.26
N CYS A 248 -26.76 -16.87 -23.45
CA CYS A 248 -27.45 -16.50 -24.67
C CYS A 248 -28.70 -17.38 -24.87
N PRO A 249 -29.89 -16.80 -25.13
CA PRO A 249 -31.12 -17.56 -25.36
C PRO A 249 -31.09 -18.38 -26.65
N HIS A 250 -30.18 -18.04 -27.57
CA HIS A 250 -29.89 -18.86 -28.74
C HIS A 250 -28.85 -19.91 -28.34
N ASN A 251 -29.25 -21.18 -28.28
CA ASN A 251 -28.36 -22.32 -28.00
C ASN A 251 -27.37 -22.56 -29.16
N ASN A 252 -26.48 -21.60 -29.40
CA ASN A 252 -25.50 -21.60 -30.47
C ASN A 252 -24.08 -21.47 -29.89
N GLN A 253 -23.32 -22.55 -29.99
CA GLN A 253 -21.96 -22.65 -29.46
C GLN A 253 -21.01 -21.57 -30.03
N SER A 254 -21.22 -21.12 -31.27
CA SER A 254 -20.34 -20.10 -31.86
C SER A 254 -20.50 -18.71 -31.23
N HIS A 255 -21.71 -18.37 -30.78
CA HIS A 255 -21.96 -17.11 -30.07
C HIS A 255 -21.34 -17.13 -28.69
N GLU A 256 -21.46 -18.24 -27.97
CA GLU A 256 -20.88 -18.42 -26.64
C GLU A 256 -19.34 -18.33 -26.67
N ILE A 257 -18.70 -18.91 -27.70
CA ILE A 257 -17.24 -18.84 -27.89
C ILE A 257 -16.79 -17.40 -28.19
N ASN A 258 -17.47 -16.70 -29.11
CA ASN A 258 -17.12 -15.31 -29.44
C ASN A 258 -17.30 -14.36 -28.26
N TRP A 259 -18.37 -14.56 -27.49
CA TRP A 259 -18.63 -13.84 -26.25
C TRP A 259 -17.52 -14.04 -25.22
N LYS A 260 -17.19 -15.30 -24.90
CA LYS A 260 -16.12 -15.64 -23.95
C LYS A 260 -14.78 -15.07 -24.39
N ARG A 261 -14.48 -15.12 -25.69
CA ARG A 261 -13.26 -14.53 -26.26
C ARG A 261 -13.22 -13.01 -26.04
N ARG A 262 -14.32 -12.30 -26.30
CA ARG A 262 -14.36 -10.84 -26.11
C ARG A 262 -14.24 -10.44 -24.65
N ILE A 263 -14.88 -11.16 -23.73
CA ILE A 263 -14.69 -10.96 -22.29
C ILE A 263 -13.22 -11.14 -21.89
N HIS A 264 -12.56 -12.19 -22.39
CA HIS A 264 -11.13 -12.39 -22.13
C HIS A 264 -10.27 -11.25 -22.68
N GLU A 265 -10.58 -10.70 -23.85
CA GLU A 265 -9.86 -9.55 -24.42
C GLU A 265 -10.02 -8.28 -23.56
N VAL A 266 -11.23 -8.03 -23.05
CA VAL A 266 -11.48 -6.90 -22.13
C VAL A 266 -10.81 -7.12 -20.78
N TYR A 267 -10.90 -8.33 -20.23
CA TYR A 267 -10.20 -8.73 -19.02
C TYR A 267 -8.70 -8.51 -19.15
N ALA A 268 -8.08 -8.96 -20.25
CA ALA A 268 -6.64 -8.80 -20.47
C ALA A 268 -6.22 -7.31 -20.51
N GLN A 269 -7.06 -6.44 -21.07
CA GLN A 269 -6.82 -4.99 -21.06
C GLN A 269 -6.91 -4.40 -19.65
N ILE A 270 -7.98 -4.73 -18.90
CA ILE A 270 -8.16 -4.26 -17.51
C ILE A 270 -7.07 -4.83 -16.59
N ALA A 271 -6.66 -6.08 -16.79
CA ALA A 271 -5.59 -6.70 -16.01
C ALA A 271 -4.23 -6.05 -16.29
N ALA A 272 -3.96 -5.63 -17.54
CA ALA A 272 -2.75 -4.89 -17.89
C ALA A 272 -2.77 -3.45 -17.34
N ASN A 273 -3.93 -2.80 -17.29
CA ASN A 273 -4.09 -1.47 -16.73
C ASN A 273 -5.42 -1.37 -15.96
N PRO A 274 -5.41 -1.56 -14.62
CA PRO A 274 -6.62 -1.57 -13.81
C PRO A 274 -7.48 -0.31 -13.93
N SER A 275 -6.87 0.83 -14.28
CA SER A 275 -7.58 2.10 -14.46
C SER A 275 -8.55 2.09 -15.63
N ASP A 276 -8.35 1.22 -16.62
CA ASP A 276 -9.23 1.12 -17.79
C ASP A 276 -10.61 0.53 -17.46
N ILE A 277 -10.80 -0.03 -16.25
CA ILE A 277 -12.13 -0.41 -15.75
C ILE A 277 -13.10 0.79 -15.73
N SER A 278 -12.59 2.01 -15.56
CA SER A 278 -13.41 3.24 -15.62
C SER A 278 -13.93 3.56 -17.01
N LYS A 279 -13.32 2.99 -18.06
CA LYS A 279 -13.70 3.15 -19.47
C LYS A 279 -14.37 1.89 -20.02
N PHE A 280 -14.91 1.04 -19.14
CA PHE A 280 -15.46 -0.26 -19.50
C PHE A 280 -16.45 -0.19 -20.67
N HIS A 281 -17.27 0.87 -20.73
CA HIS A 281 -18.19 1.14 -21.81
C HIS A 281 -17.53 1.07 -23.21
N ASP A 282 -16.35 1.69 -23.34
CA ASP A 282 -15.61 1.80 -24.60
C ASP A 282 -14.83 0.51 -24.92
N LEU A 283 -14.49 -0.28 -23.90
CA LEU A 283 -13.78 -1.55 -24.08
C LEU A 283 -14.67 -2.63 -24.71
N PHE A 284 -15.98 -2.54 -24.49
CA PHE A 284 -16.95 -3.54 -24.92
C PHE A 284 -17.93 -3.01 -25.99
N ASP A 285 -17.57 -3.15 -27.27
CA ASP A 285 -18.47 -2.86 -28.39
C ASP A 285 -19.56 -3.93 -28.53
N VAL A 286 -20.78 -3.58 -28.13
CA VAL A 286 -21.96 -4.46 -28.16
C VAL A 286 -22.45 -4.77 -29.57
N ASN A 287 -22.13 -3.95 -30.58
CA ASN A 287 -22.64 -4.11 -31.94
C ASN A 287 -21.92 -5.22 -32.73
N SER A 288 -20.89 -5.82 -32.14
CA SER A 288 -20.05 -6.84 -32.76
C SER A 288 -20.62 -8.26 -32.66
N LEU A 289 -21.74 -8.46 -31.95
CA LEU A 289 -22.30 -9.78 -31.61
C LEU A 289 -23.60 -10.15 -32.37
N GLY A 290 -24.13 -9.25 -33.20
CA GLY A 290 -25.21 -9.53 -34.15
C GLY A 290 -26.54 -9.87 -33.48
N ALA A 291 -27.06 -11.10 -33.64
CA ALA A 291 -28.39 -11.47 -33.14
C ALA A 291 -28.52 -11.49 -31.59
N CYS A 292 -27.46 -11.15 -30.86
CA CYS A 292 -27.40 -11.15 -29.39
C CYS A 292 -27.20 -9.75 -28.78
N ASP A 293 -27.42 -8.68 -29.56
CA ASP A 293 -27.14 -7.30 -29.11
C ASP A 293 -27.93 -6.91 -27.85
N ASN A 294 -29.19 -7.34 -27.71
CA ASN A 294 -29.97 -7.07 -26.50
C ASN A 294 -29.36 -7.73 -25.25
N PHE A 295 -28.77 -8.91 -25.41
CA PHE A 295 -28.13 -9.64 -24.33
C PHE A 295 -26.82 -8.95 -23.92
N SER A 296 -25.98 -8.58 -24.89
CA SER A 296 -24.70 -7.90 -24.64
C SER A 296 -24.90 -6.51 -24.01
N VAL A 297 -25.93 -5.77 -24.44
CA VAL A 297 -26.33 -4.49 -23.83
C VAL A 297 -26.77 -4.68 -22.38
N HIS A 298 -27.59 -5.69 -22.08
CA HIS A 298 -28.03 -5.97 -20.71
C HIS A 298 -26.85 -6.28 -19.80
N TRP A 299 -26.02 -7.26 -20.17
CA TRP A 299 -24.85 -7.64 -19.38
C TRP A 299 -23.89 -6.46 -19.16
N ARG A 300 -23.61 -5.67 -20.21
CA ARG A 300 -22.76 -4.49 -20.08
C ARG A 300 -23.35 -3.51 -19.07
N GLY A 301 -24.66 -3.27 -19.11
CA GLY A 301 -25.36 -2.41 -18.14
C GLY A 301 -25.26 -2.91 -16.70
N GLU A 302 -25.36 -4.22 -16.47
CA GLU A 302 -25.16 -4.82 -15.13
C GLU A 302 -23.72 -4.64 -14.63
N VAL A 303 -22.73 -4.85 -15.51
CA VAL A 303 -21.32 -4.61 -15.17
C VAL A 303 -21.05 -3.14 -14.88
N GLU A 304 -21.56 -2.22 -15.70
CA GLU A 304 -21.43 -0.78 -15.49
C GLU A 304 -22.06 -0.33 -14.17
N ALA A 305 -23.24 -0.85 -13.84
CA ALA A 305 -23.88 -0.62 -12.54
C ALA A 305 -22.98 -1.11 -11.41
N LYS A 306 -22.42 -2.32 -11.53
CA LYS A 306 -21.52 -2.89 -10.53
C LYS A 306 -20.24 -2.09 -10.34
N ILE A 307 -19.65 -1.60 -11.43
CA ILE A 307 -18.49 -0.71 -11.40
C ILE A 307 -18.85 0.62 -10.72
N SER A 308 -20.06 1.16 -10.97
CA SER A 308 -20.51 2.41 -10.36
C SER A 308 -20.73 2.30 -8.83
N GLU A 309 -21.02 1.10 -8.33
CA GLU A 309 -21.19 0.81 -6.90
C GLU A 309 -19.86 0.67 -6.14
N MET A 310 -18.73 0.58 -6.85
CA MET A 310 -17.42 0.40 -6.23
C MET A 310 -17.03 1.62 -5.40
N LYS A 311 -16.77 1.39 -4.12
CA LYS A 311 -16.18 2.41 -3.24
C LYS A 311 -14.75 2.73 -3.66
N ASP A 312 -14.37 3.99 -3.56
CA ASP A 312 -12.99 4.41 -3.73
C ASP A 312 -12.12 3.97 -2.52
N PHE A 313 -10.81 3.96 -2.71
CA PHE A 313 -9.89 3.54 -1.65
C PHE A 313 -9.99 4.44 -0.40
N LYS A 314 -10.24 5.74 -0.59
CA LYS A 314 -10.39 6.72 0.49
C LYS A 314 -11.54 6.36 1.43
N THR A 315 -12.66 5.89 0.88
CA THR A 315 -13.83 5.48 1.66
C THR A 315 -13.47 4.35 2.62
N PHE A 316 -12.77 3.31 2.15
CA PHE A 316 -12.32 2.21 3.00
C PHE A 316 -11.39 2.69 4.13
N VAL A 317 -10.45 3.59 3.83
CA VAL A 317 -9.54 4.15 4.83
C VAL A 317 -10.29 4.91 5.92
N LEU A 318 -11.31 5.69 5.56
CA LEU A 318 -12.13 6.44 6.52
C LEU A 318 -13.02 5.52 7.38
N GLU A 319 -13.65 4.52 6.78
CA GLU A 319 -14.48 3.53 7.48
C GLU A 319 -13.65 2.75 8.52
N CYS A 320 -12.46 2.27 8.13
CA CYS A 320 -11.57 1.56 9.04
C CYS A 320 -11.07 2.46 10.19
N LYS A 321 -10.76 3.74 9.90
CA LYS A 321 -10.38 4.72 10.93
C LYS A 321 -11.52 4.95 11.93
N ALA A 322 -12.77 5.06 11.47
CA ALA A 322 -13.93 5.26 12.32
C ALA A 322 -14.19 4.04 13.24
N GLN A 323 -14.11 2.82 12.68
CA GLN A 323 -14.26 1.59 13.46
C GLN A 323 -13.20 1.48 14.57
N ALA A 324 -11.94 1.73 14.24
CA ALA A 324 -10.84 1.69 15.21
C ALA A 324 -10.96 2.75 16.33
N MET A 325 -11.69 3.84 16.13
CA MET A 325 -12.01 4.82 17.18
C MET A 325 -13.14 4.35 18.10
N PHE A 326 -14.10 3.58 17.56
CA PHE A 326 -15.22 3.04 18.33
C PHE A 326 -14.75 1.90 19.25
N ASP A 327 -13.90 1.01 18.75
CA ASP A 327 -13.39 -0.15 19.50
C ASP A 327 -12.45 0.21 20.67
N ARG A 328 -11.99 1.47 20.75
CA ARG A 328 -11.13 1.98 21.84
C ARG A 328 -11.89 2.64 23.00
N ARG A 329 -13.22 2.76 22.90
CA ARG A 329 -14.07 3.33 23.95
C ARG A 329 -14.64 2.26 24.86
#